data_AF-A0A2E8R2R4-F1
#
_entry.id   AF-A0A2E8R2R4-F1
#
_cell.length_a   1.000
_cell.length_b   1.000
_cell.length_c   1.000
_cell.angle_alpha   90.00
_cell.angle_beta   90.00
_cell.angle_gamma   90.00
#
_symmetry.space_group_name_H-M   'P 1'
#
loop_
_entity.id
_entity.type
_entity.pdbx_description
1 polymer ?
#
loop_
_entity_poly.entity_id
_entity_poly.type
_entity_poly.pdbx_seq_one_letter_code
_entity_poly.pdbx_strand_id
1 'polypeptide(L)' 'MSELINLFGPVSSAQQFDKIQISIASPEKIRSWSYGEIKKPETINYRTFKPERDGLF' A
#
# COMPACT_ATOMS: atom_id res chain seq x y z
N MET A 1 3.96 22.49 -29.05
CA MET A 1 4.88 21.45 -29.58
C MET A 1 5.82 20.86 -28.52
N SER A 2 6.01 21.52 -27.37
CA SER A 2 6.79 21.01 -26.22
C SER A 2 6.06 19.99 -25.34
N GLU A 3 4.73 19.95 -25.37
CA GLU A 3 3.94 19.02 -24.53
C GLU A 3 3.86 17.58 -25.05
N LEU A 4 4.21 17.33 -26.32
CA LEU A 4 4.21 15.97 -26.91
C LEU A 4 5.45 15.15 -26.53
N ILE A 5 6.50 15.78 -26.01
CA ILE A 5 7.77 15.12 -25.62
C ILE A 5 7.63 14.36 -24.29
N ASN A 6 6.65 14.71 -23.46
CA ASN A 6 6.41 14.06 -22.17
C ASN A 6 5.54 12.79 -22.27
N LEU A 7 5.02 12.43 -23.45
CA LEU A 7 4.18 11.25 -23.65
C LEU A 7 4.98 9.94 -23.79
N PHE A 8 6.27 10.04 -24.13
CA PHE A 8 7.18 8.90 -24.32
C PHE A 8 8.35 8.89 -23.32
N GLY A 9 8.19 9.56 -22.17
CA GLY A 9 9.15 9.44 -21.08
C GLY A 9 9.35 7.96 -20.73
N PRO A 10 10.57 7.54 -20.36
CA PRO A 10 10.82 6.14 -20.02
C PRO A 10 9.80 5.70 -18.97
N VAL A 11 8.99 4.70 -19.32
CA VAL A 11 8.13 4.02 -18.37
C VAL A 11 9.08 3.60 -17.26
N SER A 12 8.94 4.18 -16.06
CA SER A 12 9.76 3.86 -14.90
C SER A 12 9.78 2.34 -14.77
N SER A 13 10.83 1.71 -15.28
CA SER A 13 11.04 0.28 -15.12
C SER A 13 11.08 0.06 -13.62
N ALA A 14 10.39 -0.98 -13.15
CA ALA A 14 10.45 -1.36 -11.75
C ALA A 14 11.93 -1.33 -11.31
N GLN A 15 12.25 -0.58 -10.24
CA GLN A 15 13.62 -0.43 -9.77
C GLN A 15 14.27 -1.81 -9.69
N GLN A 16 15.28 -2.06 -10.53
CA GLN A 16 16.08 -3.27 -10.44
C GLN A 16 16.95 -3.16 -9.19
N PHE A 17 16.88 -4.16 -8.32
CA PHE A 17 17.73 -4.28 -7.15
C PHE A 17 18.64 -5.49 -7.32
N ASP A 18 19.90 -5.34 -6.94
CA ASP A 18 20.90 -6.41 -7.07
C ASP A 18 20.94 -7.35 -5.86
N LYS A 19 20.39 -6.92 -4.71
CA LYS A 19 20.49 -7.60 -3.42
C LYS A 19 19.21 -7.45 -2.60
N ILE A 20 18.86 -8.49 -1.84
CA ILE A 20 17.76 -8.52 -0.85
C ILE A 20 18.37 -8.78 0.53
N GLN A 21 17.84 -8.11 1.55
CA GLN A 21 18.20 -8.33 2.96
C GLN A 21 16.95 -8.58 3.80
N ILE A 22 17.08 -9.42 4.83
CA ILE A 22 16.08 -9.64 5.86
C ILE A 22 16.58 -9.09 7.21
N SER A 23 15.68 -8.48 7.99
CA SER A 23 15.98 -7.94 9.33
C SER A 23 14.70 -7.90 10.16
N ILE A 24 14.84 -7.82 11.48
CA ILE A 24 13.70 -7.65 12.40
C ILE A 24 13.19 -6.21 12.31
N ALA A 25 11.88 -6.03 12.16
CA ALA A 25 11.26 -4.71 12.16
C ALA A 25 10.99 -4.23 13.60
N SER A 26 11.30 -2.95 13.88
CA SER A 26 10.95 -2.32 15.16
C SER A 26 9.45 -1.95 15.21
N PRO A 27 8.86 -1.72 16.39
CA PRO A 27 7.49 -1.26 16.52
C PRO A 27 7.19 0.02 15.73
N GLU A 28 8.13 0.97 15.69
CA GLU A 28 8.01 2.23 14.95
C GLU A 28 7.95 1.96 13.44
N LYS A 29 8.79 1.03 12.95
CA LYS A 29 8.82 0.64 11.54
C LYS A 29 7.51 -0.03 11.12
N ILE A 30 6.96 -0.92 11.95
CA ILE A 30 5.65 -1.56 11.71
C ILE A 30 4.55 -0.50 11.63
N ARG A 31 4.53 0.48 12.56
CA ARG A 31 3.56 1.58 12.53
C ARG A 31 3.71 2.47 11.29
N SER A 32 4.95 2.71 10.83
CA SER A 32 5.21 3.50 9.63
C SER A 32 4.68 2.87 8.34
N TRP A 33 4.56 1.54 8.30
CA TRP A 33 3.96 0.81 7.19
C TRP A 33 2.44 0.73 7.25
N SER A 34 1.87 0.95 8.43
CA SER A 34 0.43 0.87 8.66
C SER A 34 -0.27 2.11 8.13
N TYR A 35 -1.44 1.91 7.53
CA TYR A 35 -2.36 2.95 7.09
C TYR A 35 -3.53 3.16 8.08
N GLY A 36 -3.55 2.41 9.18
CA GLY A 36 -4.64 2.42 10.14
C GLY A 36 -4.60 1.21 11.06
N GLU A 37 -5.12 1.39 12.26
CA GLU A 37 -5.30 0.31 13.24
C GLU A 37 -6.68 -0.34 13.05
N ILE A 38 -6.70 -1.67 12.96
CA ILE A 38 -7.93 -2.46 12.97
C ILE A 38 -8.33 -2.67 14.43
N LYS A 39 -9.52 -2.20 14.81
CA LYS A 39 -10.01 -2.28 16.19
C LYS A 39 -11.06 -3.37 16.39
N LYS A 40 -11.53 -3.94 15.28
CA LYS A 40 -12.75 -4.71 15.18
C LYS A 40 -12.53 -5.90 14.25
N PRO A 41 -12.91 -7.13 14.63
CA PRO A 41 -12.70 -8.32 13.81
C PRO A 41 -13.68 -8.42 12.62
N GLU A 42 -14.63 -7.49 12.51
CA GLU A 42 -15.63 -7.46 11.45
C GLU A 42 -15.00 -7.19 10.07
N THR A 43 -15.64 -7.71 9.02
CA THR A 43 -15.16 -7.61 7.64
C THR A 43 -16.08 -6.72 6.81
N ILE A 44 -17.10 -7.31 6.20
CA ILE A 44 -18.09 -6.63 5.38
C ILE A 44 -19.48 -6.86 5.94
N ASN A 45 -20.34 -5.89 5.73
CA ASN A 45 -21.75 -6.00 6.09
C ASN A 45 -22.45 -7.03 5.20
N TYR A 46 -23.15 -8.01 5.78
CA TYR A 46 -23.79 -9.08 5.01
C TYR A 46 -24.94 -8.62 4.10
N ARG A 47 -25.57 -7.46 4.37
CA ARG A 47 -26.69 -6.94 3.57
C ARG A 47 -26.23 -5.98 2.49
N THR A 48 -25.33 -5.06 2.86
CA THR A 48 -24.93 -3.96 1.97
C THR A 48 -23.62 -4.22 1.25
N PHE A 49 -22.87 -5.25 1.65
CA PHE A 49 -21.52 -5.57 1.16
C PHE A 49 -20.51 -4.42 1.31
N LYS A 50 -20.83 -3.42 2.15
CA LYS A 50 -19.92 -2.33 2.48
C LYS A 50 -18.96 -2.77 3.59
N PRO A 51 -17.69 -2.32 3.57
CA PRO A 51 -16.76 -2.56 4.66
C PRO A 51 -17.28 -2.01 5.98
N GLU A 52 -16.99 -2.73 7.06
CA GLU A 52 -17.34 -2.29 8.42
C GLU A 52 -16.30 -1.29 8.93
N ARG A 53 -16.78 -0.22 9.58
CA ARG A 53 -15.89 0.83 10.10
C ARG A 53 -14.98 0.26 11.21
N ASP A 54 -13.67 0.49 11.05
CA ASP A 54 -12.59 -0.05 11.91
C ASP A 54 -12.37 -1.57 11.78
N GLY A 55 -13.03 -2.20 10.81
CA GLY A 55 -12.85 -3.62 10.46
C GLY A 55 -11.61 -3.88 9.63
N LEU A 56 -11.49 -5.12 9.14
CA LEU A 56 -10.35 -5.57 8.33
C LEU A 56 -10.30 -4.93 6.93
N PHE A 57 -11.44 -4.45 6.43
CA PHE A 57 -11.63 -3.92 5.07
C PHE A 57 -11.92 -2.42 5.06
#